data_AF-S4RR94-F1
#
_entry.id   AF-S4RR94-F1
#
_cell.length_a   1.000
_cell.length_b   1.000
_cell.length_c   1.000
_cell.angle_alpha   90.00
_cell.angle_beta   90.00
_cell.angle_gamma   90.00
#
_symmetry.space_group_name_H-M   'P 1'
#
loop_
_entity.id
_entity.type
_entity.pdbx_description
1 polymer ?
#
loop_
_entity_poly.entity_id
_entity_poly.type
_entity_poly.pdbx_seq_one_letter_code
_entity_poly.pdbx_strand_id
1 'polypeptide(L)'
;QEAQEKSLRQRLLEEQFLLLRGAVEEGERIVRDAIDKLDDPLHVGCKSSPDYLITRAQASLESVARTKAGHAQYVKDESDASGLLRAVSGLSHLVSDTIVQGSATSHLVPGDQADRLTEACQQCGDGALAFLDKLKERSTLPGANPEALRATLERLVRIGEDLRPKGMDVRQEELGDLVEQEMASTSAAVEAAAARIEDMLNKSRAADTGIKLEVNERILASCTDLMQAIKILIVASSELQREIVESGRGAASPKEFYAKNSRWTEGLISASKAVGWGATMLVEAADKVVQGDGKFEELVVCSHEIAASTAQLVAASKVKAERNSGKLARLQHASRGVNEATARVVASTKTGMSQIEESGAMNFKDMTMTLTQAKLREMNCQVLLCD
;
A
#
# COMPACT_ATOMS: atom_id res chain seq x y z
N GLN A 1 37.68 2.51 -57.25
CA GLN A 1 36.99 3.31 -56.22
C GLN A 1 35.52 2.94 -56.12
N GLU A 2 34.72 3.01 -57.19
CA GLU A 2 33.28 2.68 -57.14
C GLU A 2 32.95 1.24 -56.70
N ALA A 3 33.72 0.24 -57.15
CA ALA A 3 33.54 -1.16 -56.71
C ALA A 3 33.84 -1.38 -55.22
N GLN A 4 34.81 -0.63 -54.69
CA GLN A 4 35.19 -0.68 -53.27
C GLN A 4 34.11 -0.02 -52.40
N GLU A 5 33.54 1.09 -52.87
CA GLU A 5 32.43 1.77 -52.19
C GLU A 5 31.16 0.90 -52.15
N LYS A 6 30.81 0.24 -53.26
CA LYS A 6 29.69 -0.72 -53.31
C LYS A 6 29.90 -1.89 -52.34
N SER A 7 31.12 -2.43 -52.27
CA SER A 7 31.47 -3.51 -51.33
C SER A 7 31.36 -3.07 -49.86
N LEU A 8 31.84 -1.86 -49.52
CA LEU A 8 31.73 -1.31 -48.17
C LEU A 8 30.26 -1.07 -47.76
N ARG A 9 29.44 -0.54 -48.67
CA ARG A 9 28.00 -0.37 -48.42
C ARG A 9 27.30 -1.70 -48.19
N GLN A 10 27.59 -2.73 -48.99
CA GLN A 10 26.99 -4.05 -48.82
C GLN A 10 27.39 -4.70 -47.48
N ARG A 11 28.66 -4.54 -47.07
CA ARG A 11 29.13 -5.00 -45.75
C ARG A 11 28.43 -4.28 -44.60
N LEU A 12 28.24 -2.97 -44.71
CA LEU A 12 27.52 -2.20 -43.70
C LEU A 12 26.07 -2.71 -43.53
N LEU A 13 25.36 -2.95 -44.64
CA LEU A 13 23.99 -3.47 -44.60
C LEU A 13 23.93 -4.88 -43.98
N GLU A 14 24.91 -5.72 -44.26
CA GLU A 14 25.03 -7.04 -43.64
C GLU A 14 25.26 -6.93 -42.13
N GLU A 15 26.20 -6.08 -41.68
CA GLU A 15 26.47 -5.86 -40.26
C GLU A 15 25.26 -5.27 -39.52
N GLN A 16 24.55 -4.30 -40.11
CA GLN A 16 23.31 -3.75 -39.55
C GLN A 16 22.23 -4.82 -39.36
N PHE A 17 22.05 -5.69 -40.35
CA PHE A 17 21.10 -6.79 -40.27
C PHE A 17 21.51 -7.83 -39.21
N LEU A 18 22.80 -8.17 -39.11
CA LEU A 18 23.30 -9.09 -38.09
C LEU A 18 23.12 -8.55 -36.67
N LEU A 19 23.33 -7.25 -36.46
CA LEU A 19 23.06 -6.60 -35.17
C LEU A 19 21.57 -6.67 -34.82
N LEU A 20 20.70 -6.37 -35.78
CA LEU A 20 19.26 -6.49 -35.61
C LEU A 20 18.85 -7.92 -35.22
N ARG A 21 19.34 -8.91 -35.97
CA ARG A 21 19.08 -10.32 -35.70
C ARG A 21 19.55 -10.72 -34.30
N GLY A 22 20.75 -10.29 -33.88
CA GLY A 22 21.26 -10.54 -32.53
C GLY A 22 20.37 -9.95 -31.43
N ALA A 23 19.86 -8.72 -31.62
CA ALA A 23 18.92 -8.10 -30.68
C ALA A 23 17.56 -8.81 -30.64
N VAL A 24 17.08 -9.30 -31.80
CA VAL A 24 15.85 -10.10 -31.90
C VAL A 24 16.00 -11.43 -31.18
N GLU A 25 17.11 -12.15 -31.38
CA GLU A 25 17.41 -13.42 -30.71
C GLU A 25 17.51 -13.26 -29.19
N GLU A 26 18.09 -12.16 -28.71
CA GLU A 26 18.08 -11.82 -27.28
C GLU A 26 16.67 -11.49 -26.79
N GLY A 27 15.91 -10.71 -27.55
CA GLY A 27 14.51 -10.42 -27.26
C GLY A 27 13.67 -11.68 -27.10
N GLU A 28 13.84 -12.66 -27.99
CA GLU A 28 13.17 -13.96 -27.89
C GLU A 28 13.56 -14.74 -26.64
N ARG A 29 14.84 -14.71 -26.23
CA ARG A 29 15.28 -15.35 -24.97
C ARG A 29 14.58 -14.74 -23.76
N ILE A 30 14.49 -13.42 -23.71
CA ILE A 30 13.82 -12.70 -22.61
C ILE A 30 12.32 -13.06 -22.56
N VAL A 31 11.65 -13.11 -23.71
CA VAL A 31 10.22 -13.45 -23.78
C VAL A 31 9.98 -14.91 -23.40
N ARG A 32 10.82 -15.86 -23.87
CA ARG A 32 10.71 -17.28 -23.47
C ARG A 32 10.90 -17.45 -21.96
N ASP A 33 11.90 -16.81 -21.38
CA ASP A 33 12.14 -16.83 -19.92
C ASP A 33 10.93 -16.31 -19.12
N ALA A 34 10.18 -15.33 -19.66
CA ALA A 34 8.95 -14.86 -19.04
C ALA A 34 7.77 -15.85 -19.18
N ILE A 35 7.69 -16.55 -20.31
CA ILE A 35 6.69 -17.61 -20.53
C ILE A 35 6.97 -18.79 -19.59
N ASP A 36 8.22 -19.23 -19.47
CA ASP A 36 8.62 -20.35 -18.62
C ASP A 36 8.27 -20.10 -17.14
N LYS A 37 8.24 -18.82 -16.71
CA LYS A 37 7.81 -18.43 -15.35
C LYS A 37 6.31 -18.61 -15.09
N LEU A 38 5.48 -18.75 -16.12
CA LEU A 38 4.05 -19.02 -15.94
C LEU A 38 3.82 -20.36 -15.24
N ASP A 39 4.71 -21.33 -15.49
CA ASP A 39 4.65 -22.68 -14.94
C ASP A 39 5.64 -22.92 -13.79
N ASP A 40 6.41 -21.90 -13.38
CA ASP A 40 7.40 -22.02 -12.31
C ASP A 40 6.73 -22.07 -10.92
N PRO A 41 6.85 -23.19 -10.16
CA PRO A 41 6.29 -23.31 -8.82
C PRO A 41 6.83 -22.26 -7.84
N LEU A 42 8.04 -21.73 -8.06
CA LEU A 42 8.62 -20.68 -7.22
C LEU A 42 7.99 -19.31 -7.48
N HIS A 43 7.39 -19.11 -8.65
CA HIS A 43 6.70 -17.86 -9.02
C HIS A 43 5.30 -17.76 -8.39
N VAL A 44 4.71 -18.87 -7.94
CA VAL A 44 3.36 -18.93 -7.31
C VAL A 44 3.24 -18.03 -6.07
N GLY A 45 4.35 -17.70 -5.41
CA GLY A 45 4.38 -16.78 -4.27
C GLY A 45 4.32 -15.29 -4.64
N CYS A 46 4.55 -14.93 -5.90
CA CYS A 46 4.56 -13.55 -6.38
C CYS A 46 3.13 -13.03 -6.54
N LYS A 47 2.89 -11.78 -6.09
CA LYS A 47 1.59 -11.13 -6.09
C LYS A 47 1.69 -9.77 -6.77
N SER A 48 0.77 -9.47 -7.67
CA SER A 48 0.69 -8.18 -8.37
C SER A 48 -0.75 -7.68 -8.46
N SER A 49 -0.95 -6.36 -8.49
CA SER A 49 -2.29 -5.77 -8.54
C SER A 49 -2.79 -5.65 -9.98
N PRO A 50 -4.12 -5.77 -10.23
CA PRO A 50 -4.69 -5.54 -11.56
C PRO A 50 -4.33 -4.16 -12.15
N ASP A 51 -4.28 -3.10 -11.32
CA ASP A 51 -3.86 -1.76 -11.76
C ASP A 51 -2.40 -1.71 -12.22
N TYR A 52 -1.51 -2.46 -11.56
CA TYR A 52 -0.11 -2.53 -11.98
C TYR A 52 0.02 -3.29 -13.30
N LEU A 53 -0.66 -4.44 -13.45
CA LEU A 53 -0.75 -5.17 -14.71
C LEU A 53 -1.23 -4.28 -15.87
N ILE A 54 -2.33 -3.54 -15.68
CA ILE A 54 -2.85 -2.60 -16.69
C ILE A 54 -1.77 -1.59 -17.09
N THR A 55 -1.08 -0.99 -16.12
CA THR A 55 -0.03 -0.01 -16.37
C THR A 55 1.10 -0.60 -17.22
N ARG A 56 1.50 -1.86 -16.96
CA ARG A 56 2.54 -2.56 -17.73
C ARG A 56 2.06 -2.94 -19.13
N ALA A 57 0.83 -3.42 -19.27
CA ALA A 57 0.24 -3.74 -20.56
C ALA A 57 0.09 -2.49 -21.45
N GLN A 58 -0.28 -1.34 -20.88
CA GLN A 58 -0.33 -0.06 -21.58
C GLN A 58 1.07 0.41 -22.05
N ALA A 59 2.09 0.29 -21.20
CA ALA A 59 3.46 0.59 -21.59
C ALA A 59 3.95 -0.33 -22.74
N SER A 60 3.56 -1.60 -22.71
CA SER A 60 3.82 -2.55 -23.81
C SER A 60 3.14 -2.13 -25.11
N LEU A 61 1.89 -1.66 -25.07
CA LEU A 61 1.17 -1.14 -26.24
C LEU A 61 1.87 0.08 -26.87
N GLU A 62 2.36 1.00 -26.04
CA GLU A 62 3.18 2.12 -26.52
C GLU A 62 4.47 1.64 -27.19
N SER A 63 5.09 0.59 -26.65
CA SER A 63 6.29 -0.03 -27.23
C SER A 63 6.00 -0.72 -28.56
N VAL A 64 4.83 -1.34 -28.73
CA VAL A 64 4.37 -1.88 -30.02
C VAL A 64 4.29 -0.77 -31.07
N ALA A 65 3.73 0.39 -30.72
CA ALA A 65 3.67 1.53 -31.63
C ALA A 65 5.06 2.03 -32.04
N ARG A 66 5.99 2.14 -31.08
CA ARG A 66 7.40 2.47 -31.36
C ARG A 66 8.08 1.45 -32.27
N THR A 67 7.81 0.16 -32.05
CA THR A 67 8.38 -0.93 -32.85
C THR A 67 7.86 -0.89 -34.28
N LYS A 68 6.55 -0.63 -34.48
CA LYS A 68 5.95 -0.44 -35.80
C LYS A 68 6.58 0.75 -36.54
N ALA A 69 6.83 1.86 -35.84
CA ALA A 69 7.49 3.02 -36.43
C ALA A 69 8.96 2.73 -36.79
N GLY A 70 9.73 2.10 -35.89
CA GLY A 70 11.11 1.71 -36.13
C GLY A 70 11.26 0.70 -37.26
N HIS A 71 10.33 -0.25 -37.35
CA HIS A 71 10.25 -1.23 -38.44
C HIS A 71 9.99 -0.55 -39.79
N ALA A 72 8.98 0.32 -39.86
CA ALA A 72 8.67 1.06 -41.09
C ALA A 72 9.84 1.95 -41.55
N GLN A 73 10.63 2.48 -40.61
CA GLN A 73 11.83 3.26 -40.94
C GLN A 73 12.95 2.36 -41.50
N TYR A 74 13.23 1.23 -40.84
CA TYR A 74 14.26 0.30 -41.29
C TYR A 74 13.95 -0.34 -42.65
N VAL A 75 12.67 -0.64 -42.94
CA VAL A 75 12.26 -1.15 -44.26
C VAL A 75 12.44 -0.11 -45.37
N LYS A 76 12.37 1.20 -45.04
CA LYS A 76 12.66 2.27 -46.01
C LYS A 76 14.15 2.48 -46.21
N ASP A 77 14.94 2.31 -45.15
CA ASP A 77 16.39 2.49 -45.16
C ASP A 77 17.06 1.43 -44.28
N GLU A 78 17.54 0.36 -44.92
CA GLU A 78 18.22 -0.76 -44.24
C GLU A 78 19.55 -0.35 -43.58
N SER A 79 20.07 0.84 -43.87
CA SER A 79 21.30 1.34 -43.25
C SER A 79 21.09 1.90 -41.84
N ASP A 80 19.84 2.21 -41.46
CA ASP A 80 19.47 2.72 -40.13
C ASP A 80 18.67 1.68 -39.31
N ALA A 81 19.37 0.66 -38.78
CA ALA A 81 18.76 -0.31 -37.87
C ALA A 81 18.56 0.25 -36.44
N SER A 82 19.10 1.42 -36.12
CA SER A 82 19.25 1.90 -34.76
C SER A 82 17.90 2.10 -34.03
N GLY A 83 16.91 2.61 -34.75
CA GLY A 83 15.56 2.80 -34.23
C GLY A 83 14.85 1.48 -33.93
N LEU A 84 14.92 0.52 -34.86
CA LEU A 84 14.30 -0.79 -34.72
C LEU A 84 14.99 -1.62 -33.62
N LEU A 85 16.33 -1.59 -33.54
CA LEU A 85 17.12 -2.24 -32.49
C LEU A 85 16.63 -1.85 -31.09
N ARG A 86 16.56 -0.54 -30.80
CA ARG A 86 16.10 -0.05 -29.50
C ARG A 86 14.64 -0.43 -29.22
N ALA A 87 13.80 -0.39 -30.26
CA ALA A 87 12.39 -0.72 -30.11
C ALA A 87 12.18 -2.22 -29.82
N VAL A 88 12.92 -3.12 -30.47
CA VAL A 88 12.88 -4.57 -30.23
C VAL A 88 13.30 -4.90 -28.80
N SER A 89 14.40 -4.33 -28.30
CA SER A 89 14.82 -4.54 -26.92
C SER A 89 13.77 -4.03 -25.93
N GLY A 90 13.24 -2.82 -26.14
CA GLY A 90 12.21 -2.24 -25.28
C GLY A 90 10.90 -3.04 -25.30
N LEU A 91 10.46 -3.51 -26.48
CA LEU A 91 9.29 -4.37 -26.63
C LEU A 91 9.46 -5.68 -25.87
N SER A 92 10.59 -6.36 -26.06
CA SER A 92 10.85 -7.66 -25.45
C SER A 92 10.82 -7.57 -23.92
N HIS A 93 11.45 -6.54 -23.35
CA HIS A 93 11.40 -6.30 -21.90
C HIS A 93 9.99 -6.00 -21.39
N LEU A 94 9.25 -5.09 -22.05
CA LEU A 94 7.93 -4.67 -21.58
C LEU A 94 6.88 -5.78 -21.69
N VAL A 95 6.91 -6.55 -22.79
CA VAL A 95 6.05 -7.73 -22.95
C VAL A 95 6.36 -8.77 -21.89
N SER A 96 7.64 -9.09 -21.68
CA SER A 96 8.08 -10.07 -20.68
C SER A 96 7.64 -9.68 -19.27
N ASP A 97 7.81 -8.42 -18.91
CA ASP A 97 7.34 -7.93 -17.61
C ASP A 97 5.80 -7.94 -17.52
N THR A 98 5.08 -7.64 -18.61
CA THR A 98 3.62 -7.78 -18.64
C THR A 98 3.17 -9.23 -18.39
N ILE A 99 3.85 -10.21 -18.97
CA ILE A 99 3.58 -11.65 -18.78
C ILE A 99 3.81 -12.04 -17.31
N VAL A 100 4.97 -11.65 -16.74
CA VAL A 100 5.32 -11.92 -15.33
C VAL A 100 4.31 -11.26 -14.37
N GLN A 101 3.92 -10.00 -14.61
CA GLN A 101 2.91 -9.34 -13.79
C GLN A 101 1.51 -9.96 -13.96
N GLY A 102 1.17 -10.44 -15.15
CA GLY A 102 -0.08 -11.15 -15.40
C GLY A 102 -0.15 -12.46 -14.63
N SER A 103 0.94 -13.24 -14.65
CA SER A 103 1.10 -14.42 -13.79
C SER A 103 0.97 -14.08 -12.30
N ALA A 104 1.71 -13.08 -11.81
CA ALA A 104 1.62 -12.68 -10.40
C ALA A 104 0.22 -12.14 -10.00
N THR A 105 -0.55 -11.61 -10.96
CA THR A 105 -1.93 -11.17 -10.73
C THR A 105 -2.90 -12.36 -10.70
N SER A 106 -2.64 -13.42 -11.47
CA SER A 106 -3.50 -14.61 -11.52
C SER A 106 -3.58 -15.33 -10.17
N HIS A 107 -2.51 -15.26 -9.36
CA HIS A 107 -2.46 -15.82 -8.00
C HIS A 107 -3.38 -15.12 -6.99
N LEU A 108 -3.97 -13.96 -7.32
CA LEU A 108 -4.84 -13.19 -6.43
C LEU A 108 -6.32 -13.30 -6.77
N VAL A 109 -6.69 -14.02 -7.83
CA VAL A 109 -8.05 -14.04 -8.38
C VAL A 109 -8.63 -15.46 -8.39
N PRO A 110 -9.96 -15.62 -8.48
CA PRO A 110 -10.59 -16.94 -8.57
C PRO A 110 -10.10 -17.75 -9.78
N GLY A 111 -10.14 -19.08 -9.68
CA GLY A 111 -9.53 -19.99 -10.66
C GLY A 111 -9.96 -19.75 -12.11
N ASP A 112 -11.23 -19.46 -12.37
CA ASP A 112 -11.74 -19.17 -13.72
C ASP A 112 -11.12 -17.89 -14.32
N GLN A 113 -10.85 -16.89 -13.49
CA GLN A 113 -10.18 -15.66 -13.92
C GLN A 113 -8.66 -15.83 -14.01
N ALA A 114 -8.09 -16.65 -13.13
CA ALA A 114 -6.68 -17.00 -13.15
C ALA A 114 -6.32 -17.73 -14.45
N ASP A 115 -7.11 -18.74 -14.84
CA ASP A 115 -6.93 -19.50 -16.08
C ASP A 115 -7.02 -18.59 -17.32
N ARG A 116 -8.03 -17.72 -17.37
CA ARG A 116 -8.20 -16.72 -18.45
C ARG A 116 -7.01 -15.77 -18.56
N LEU A 117 -6.44 -15.36 -17.42
CA LEU A 117 -5.31 -14.44 -17.40
C LEU A 117 -4.02 -15.14 -17.84
N THR A 118 -3.75 -16.34 -17.33
CA THR A 118 -2.61 -17.16 -17.73
C THR A 118 -2.65 -17.50 -19.23
N GLU A 119 -3.82 -17.86 -19.76
CA GLU A 119 -4.00 -18.11 -21.20
C GLU A 119 -3.70 -16.83 -22.03
N ALA A 120 -4.19 -15.68 -21.58
CA ALA A 120 -3.91 -14.41 -22.26
C ALA A 120 -2.42 -14.01 -22.21
N CYS A 121 -1.74 -14.32 -21.10
CA CYS A 121 -0.28 -14.15 -20.98
C CYS A 121 0.47 -15.06 -21.95
N GLN A 122 0.10 -16.32 -22.05
CA GLN A 122 0.68 -17.27 -23.00
C GLN A 122 0.50 -16.78 -24.45
N GLN A 123 -0.72 -16.42 -24.82
CA GLN A 123 -1.03 -15.88 -26.16
C GLN A 123 -0.24 -14.60 -26.46
N CYS A 124 -0.01 -13.75 -25.46
CA CYS A 124 0.81 -12.55 -25.59
C CYS A 124 2.28 -12.90 -25.85
N GLY A 125 2.82 -13.87 -25.12
CA GLY A 125 4.18 -14.39 -25.34
C GLY A 125 4.35 -14.99 -26.73
N ASP A 126 3.45 -15.87 -27.13
CA ASP A 126 3.45 -16.51 -28.45
C ASP A 126 3.34 -15.47 -29.59
N GLY A 127 2.46 -14.47 -29.41
CA GLY A 127 2.31 -13.36 -30.35
C GLY A 127 3.58 -12.52 -30.50
N ALA A 128 4.32 -12.31 -29.41
CA ALA A 128 5.60 -11.61 -29.43
C ALA A 128 6.69 -12.44 -30.10
N LEU A 129 6.79 -13.73 -29.78
CA LEU A 129 7.76 -14.64 -30.41
C LEU A 129 7.50 -14.77 -31.93
N ALA A 130 6.24 -14.90 -32.35
CA ALA A 130 5.89 -14.96 -33.77
C ALA A 130 6.21 -13.66 -34.52
N PHE A 131 6.11 -12.50 -33.85
CA PHE A 131 6.52 -11.24 -34.43
C PHE A 131 8.05 -11.13 -34.54
N LEU A 132 8.78 -11.46 -33.46
CA LEU A 132 10.24 -11.45 -33.42
C LEU A 132 10.84 -12.41 -34.45
N ASP A 133 10.28 -13.60 -34.61
CA ASP A 133 10.73 -14.61 -35.56
C ASP A 133 10.77 -14.06 -37.01
N LYS A 134 9.74 -13.31 -37.40
CA LYS A 134 9.67 -12.64 -38.71
C LYS A 134 10.77 -11.60 -38.94
N LEU A 135 11.37 -11.04 -37.89
CA LEU A 135 12.46 -10.08 -38.00
C LEU A 135 13.83 -10.76 -38.21
N LYS A 136 13.94 -12.08 -38.03
CA LYS A 136 15.22 -12.82 -38.17
C LYS A 136 15.59 -13.11 -39.62
N GLU A 137 14.63 -13.12 -40.54
CA GLU A 137 14.88 -13.40 -41.96
C GLU A 137 14.58 -12.19 -42.84
N ARG A 138 15.48 -11.88 -43.78
CA ARG A 138 15.30 -10.76 -44.73
C ARG A 138 14.05 -10.92 -45.61
N SER A 139 13.65 -12.17 -45.88
CA SER A 139 12.45 -12.52 -46.65
C SER A 139 11.15 -12.13 -45.94
N THR A 140 11.08 -12.33 -44.62
CA THR A 140 9.88 -12.11 -43.82
C THR A 140 9.83 -10.75 -43.16
N LEU A 141 10.99 -10.13 -42.93
CA LEU A 141 11.13 -8.86 -42.23
C LEU A 141 10.23 -7.76 -42.79
N PRO A 142 10.14 -7.52 -44.12
CA PRO A 142 9.31 -6.44 -44.65
C PRO A 142 7.81 -6.58 -44.32
N GLY A 143 7.34 -7.82 -44.12
CA GLY A 143 5.96 -8.15 -43.77
C GLY A 143 5.70 -8.34 -42.27
N ALA A 144 6.69 -8.11 -41.41
CA ALA A 144 6.53 -8.26 -39.97
C ALA A 144 5.51 -7.24 -39.43
N ASN A 145 4.48 -7.72 -38.74
CA ASN A 145 3.39 -6.89 -38.26
C ASN A 145 3.01 -7.24 -36.82
N PRO A 146 3.11 -6.30 -35.85
CA PRO A 146 2.85 -6.59 -34.43
C PRO A 146 1.36 -6.46 -34.04
N GLU A 147 0.42 -6.35 -34.98
CA GLU A 147 -1.01 -6.17 -34.68
C GLU A 147 -1.63 -7.33 -33.88
N ALA A 148 -1.18 -8.57 -34.10
CA ALA A 148 -1.64 -9.72 -33.32
C ALA A 148 -1.24 -9.58 -31.84
N LEU A 149 0.01 -9.20 -31.59
CA LEU A 149 0.53 -8.89 -30.25
C LEU A 149 -0.20 -7.69 -29.62
N ARG A 150 -0.53 -6.66 -30.41
CA ARG A 150 -1.35 -5.54 -29.92
C ARG A 150 -2.70 -6.03 -29.41
N ALA A 151 -3.37 -6.91 -30.15
CA ALA A 151 -4.68 -7.42 -29.79
C ALA A 151 -4.66 -8.27 -28.50
N THR A 152 -3.61 -9.05 -28.27
CA THR A 152 -3.44 -9.82 -27.02
C THR A 152 -3.14 -8.91 -25.83
N LEU A 153 -2.33 -7.86 -26.01
CA LEU A 153 -2.10 -6.85 -24.97
C LEU A 153 -3.37 -6.06 -24.62
N GLU A 154 -4.19 -5.69 -25.61
CA GLU A 154 -5.49 -5.05 -25.36
C GLU A 154 -6.46 -5.97 -24.61
N ARG A 155 -6.42 -7.27 -24.90
CA ARG A 155 -7.16 -8.27 -24.13
C ARG A 155 -6.69 -8.33 -22.68
N LEU A 156 -5.37 -8.30 -22.43
CA LEU A 156 -4.80 -8.28 -21.08
C LEU A 156 -5.23 -7.02 -20.31
N VAL A 157 -5.27 -5.85 -20.96
CA VAL A 157 -5.81 -4.61 -20.35
C VAL A 157 -7.26 -4.82 -19.93
N ARG A 158 -8.12 -5.35 -20.81
CA ARG A 158 -9.55 -5.58 -20.51
C ARG A 158 -9.74 -6.58 -19.35
N ILE A 159 -8.99 -7.69 -19.36
CA ILE A 159 -9.02 -8.65 -18.24
C ILE A 159 -8.56 -7.95 -16.95
N GLY A 160 -7.49 -7.17 -17.00
CA GLY A 160 -7.04 -6.37 -15.86
C GLY A 160 -8.12 -5.41 -15.35
N GLU A 161 -8.88 -4.77 -16.25
CA GLU A 161 -10.00 -3.88 -15.90
C GLU A 161 -11.15 -4.63 -15.24
N ASP A 162 -11.51 -5.82 -15.74
CA ASP A 162 -12.52 -6.69 -15.16
C ASP A 162 -12.13 -7.20 -13.77
N LEU A 163 -10.83 -7.41 -13.56
CA LEU A 163 -10.23 -7.89 -12.31
C LEU A 163 -10.03 -6.80 -11.26
N ARG A 164 -10.13 -5.52 -11.64
CA ARG A 164 -10.06 -4.45 -10.65
C ARG A 164 -11.13 -4.71 -9.60
N PRO A 165 -10.81 -4.54 -8.30
CA PRO A 165 -11.82 -4.58 -7.27
C PRO A 165 -12.94 -3.66 -7.73
N LYS A 166 -14.11 -4.24 -8.01
CA LYS A 166 -15.31 -3.45 -8.15
C LYS A 166 -15.43 -2.80 -6.78
N GLY A 167 -15.09 -1.51 -6.70
CA GLY A 167 -15.26 -0.73 -5.48
C GLY A 167 -16.63 -1.04 -4.92
N MET A 168 -16.74 -1.11 -3.59
CA MET A 168 -18.00 -1.33 -2.87
C MET A 168 -19.18 -0.81 -3.69
N ASP A 169 -20.22 -1.63 -3.86
CA ASP A 169 -21.45 -1.40 -4.65
C ASP A 169 -22.22 -0.14 -4.18
N VAL A 170 -21.55 1.01 -4.29
CA VAL A 170 -21.98 2.36 -3.98
C VAL A 170 -22.05 2.98 -5.35
N ARG A 171 -23.28 3.23 -5.81
CA ARG A 171 -23.50 3.94 -7.07
C ARG A 171 -22.63 5.20 -7.06
N GLN A 172 -21.94 5.51 -8.16
CA GLN A 172 -21.05 6.68 -8.23
C GLN A 172 -21.75 7.98 -7.78
N GLU A 173 -23.07 8.05 -7.93
CA GLU A 173 -23.95 9.14 -7.49
C GLU A 173 -24.10 9.26 -5.96
N GLU A 174 -23.85 8.19 -5.19
CA GLU A 174 -23.95 8.14 -3.71
C GLU A 174 -22.61 8.43 -3.00
N LEU A 175 -21.48 8.39 -3.73
CA LEU A 175 -20.14 8.59 -3.14
C LEU A 175 -19.97 9.97 -2.49
N GLY A 176 -20.65 10.98 -3.01
CA GLY A 176 -20.62 12.35 -2.45
C GLY A 176 -21.32 12.48 -1.10
N ASP A 177 -22.44 11.77 -0.89
CA ASP A 177 -23.10 11.72 0.41
C ASP A 177 -22.31 10.83 1.38
N LEU A 178 -21.75 9.73 0.85
CA LEU A 178 -21.02 8.75 1.64
C LEU A 178 -19.73 9.32 2.25
N VAL A 179 -18.99 10.18 1.54
CA VAL A 179 -17.76 10.76 2.09
C VAL A 179 -18.04 11.70 3.27
N GLU A 180 -19.07 12.56 3.20
CA GLU A 180 -19.42 13.44 4.30
C GLU A 180 -20.03 12.65 5.47
N GLN A 181 -20.88 11.66 5.17
CA GLN A 181 -21.42 10.73 6.17
C GLN A 181 -20.29 9.97 6.89
N GLU A 182 -19.31 9.46 6.16
CA GLU A 182 -18.22 8.68 6.75
C GLU A 182 -17.30 9.56 7.60
N MET A 183 -16.96 10.77 7.14
CA MET A 183 -16.18 11.71 7.95
C MET A 183 -16.92 12.10 9.24
N ALA A 184 -18.24 12.29 9.16
CA ALA A 184 -19.07 12.56 10.34
C ALA A 184 -19.14 11.35 11.29
N SER A 185 -19.32 10.15 10.75
CA SER A 185 -19.31 8.89 11.50
C SER A 185 -17.99 8.68 12.23
N THR A 186 -16.86 8.87 11.55
CA THR A 186 -15.53 8.77 12.14
C THR A 186 -15.31 9.82 13.24
N SER A 187 -15.75 11.06 13.04
CA SER A 187 -15.70 12.10 14.07
C SER A 187 -16.51 11.70 15.31
N ALA A 188 -17.72 11.18 15.12
CA ALA A 188 -18.56 10.71 16.21
C ALA A 188 -17.95 9.50 16.95
N ALA A 189 -17.32 8.57 16.22
CA ALA A 189 -16.62 7.43 16.81
C ALA A 189 -15.44 7.88 17.69
N VAL A 190 -14.66 8.86 17.22
CA VAL A 190 -13.55 9.44 18.01
C VAL A 190 -14.05 10.19 19.24
N GLU A 191 -15.17 10.91 19.14
CA GLU A 191 -15.78 11.58 20.30
C GLU A 191 -16.33 10.57 21.31
N ALA A 192 -17.00 9.52 20.85
CA ALA A 192 -17.48 8.45 21.71
C ALA A 192 -16.30 7.71 22.39
N ALA A 193 -15.21 7.50 21.66
CA ALA A 193 -13.98 6.94 22.19
C ALA A 193 -13.39 7.83 23.30
N ALA A 194 -13.28 9.14 23.08
CA ALA A 194 -12.81 10.10 24.09
C ALA A 194 -13.69 10.10 25.34
N ALA A 195 -15.02 10.14 25.18
CA ALA A 195 -15.97 10.11 26.29
C ALA A 195 -15.86 8.81 27.10
N ARG A 196 -15.63 7.67 26.43
CA ARG A 196 -15.42 6.39 27.11
C ARG A 196 -14.10 6.36 27.89
N ILE A 197 -13.04 6.99 27.38
CA ILE A 197 -11.77 7.14 28.12
C ILE A 197 -11.96 8.01 29.38
N GLU A 198 -12.71 9.10 29.28
CA GLU A 198 -13.03 9.95 30.44
C GLU A 198 -13.85 9.20 31.51
N ASP A 199 -14.82 8.39 31.10
CA ASP A 199 -15.58 7.53 32.01
C ASP A 199 -14.67 6.49 32.70
N MET A 200 -13.75 5.86 31.95
CA MET A 200 -12.75 4.96 32.52
C MET A 200 -11.84 5.66 33.53
N LEU A 201 -11.44 6.90 33.27
CA LEU A 201 -10.61 7.69 34.19
C LEU A 201 -11.35 7.95 35.51
N ASN A 202 -12.63 8.33 35.44
CA ASN A 202 -13.46 8.54 36.62
C ASN A 202 -13.68 7.25 37.43
N LYS A 203 -13.89 6.11 36.73
CA LYS A 203 -14.00 4.79 37.37
C LYS A 203 -12.71 4.36 38.04
N SER A 204 -11.56 4.54 37.37
CA SER A 204 -10.26 4.22 37.94
C SER A 204 -9.98 5.04 39.22
N ARG A 205 -10.32 6.34 39.23
CA ARG A 205 -10.24 7.18 40.44
C ARG A 205 -11.07 6.69 41.62
N ALA A 206 -12.19 6.04 41.36
CA ALA A 206 -13.08 5.52 42.39
C ALA A 206 -12.69 4.11 42.87
N ALA A 207 -12.10 3.30 41.98
CA ALA A 207 -11.89 1.87 42.22
C ALA A 207 -10.42 1.47 42.47
N ASP A 208 -9.46 2.22 41.91
CA ASP A 208 -8.03 1.93 42.03
C ASP A 208 -7.38 2.84 43.07
N THR A 209 -6.27 2.38 43.66
CA THR A 209 -5.47 3.16 44.63
C THR A 209 -3.98 2.93 44.41
N GLY A 210 -3.14 3.81 44.98
CA GLY A 210 -1.69 3.69 44.94
C GLY A 210 -1.10 3.76 43.53
N ILE A 211 -0.06 2.97 43.28
CA ILE A 211 0.71 3.00 42.03
C ILE A 211 -0.15 2.60 40.82
N LYS A 212 -1.11 1.68 40.99
CA LYS A 212 -2.03 1.27 39.93
C LYS A 212 -2.88 2.45 39.44
N LEU A 213 -3.39 3.27 40.36
CA LEU A 213 -4.15 4.48 40.02
C LEU A 213 -3.28 5.48 39.25
N GLU A 214 -2.07 5.77 39.74
CA GLU A 214 -1.18 6.74 39.08
C GLU A 214 -0.84 6.32 37.64
N VAL A 215 -0.56 5.03 37.42
CA VAL A 215 -0.28 4.47 36.10
C VAL A 215 -1.52 4.55 35.20
N ASN A 216 -2.67 4.11 35.69
CA ASN A 216 -3.93 4.13 34.93
C ASN A 216 -4.32 5.56 34.54
N GLU A 217 -4.22 6.54 35.45
CA GLU A 217 -4.51 7.95 35.16
C GLU A 217 -3.59 8.51 34.07
N ARG A 218 -2.29 8.23 34.15
CA ARG A 218 -1.31 8.73 33.16
C ARG A 218 -1.58 8.16 31.77
N ILE A 219 -1.85 6.86 31.68
CA ILE A 219 -2.17 6.19 30.42
C ILE A 219 -3.45 6.75 29.83
N LEU A 220 -4.54 6.77 30.61
CA LEU A 220 -5.84 7.25 30.13
C LEU A 220 -5.78 8.72 29.72
N ALA A 221 -5.11 9.59 30.48
CA ALA A 221 -4.90 10.99 30.11
C ALA A 221 -4.17 11.13 28.76
N SER A 222 -3.11 10.33 28.54
CA SER A 222 -2.39 10.34 27.26
C SER A 222 -3.26 9.83 26.09
N CYS A 223 -4.14 8.86 26.32
CA CYS A 223 -5.10 8.38 25.33
C CYS A 223 -6.16 9.45 25.01
N THR A 224 -6.63 10.21 26.00
CA THR A 224 -7.53 11.36 25.78
C THR A 224 -6.86 12.43 24.92
N ASP A 225 -5.61 12.78 25.21
CA ASP A 225 -4.84 13.73 24.39
C ASP A 225 -4.71 13.27 22.94
N LEU A 226 -4.47 11.96 22.73
CA LEU A 226 -4.41 11.36 21.40
C LEU A 226 -5.74 11.47 20.66
N MET A 227 -6.87 11.13 21.31
CA MET A 227 -8.19 11.29 20.70
C MET A 227 -8.50 12.74 20.33
N GLN A 228 -8.12 13.68 21.19
CA GLN A 228 -8.29 15.11 20.91
C GLN A 228 -7.45 15.57 19.71
N ALA A 229 -6.20 15.11 19.60
CA ALA A 229 -5.35 15.40 18.45
C ALA A 229 -5.94 14.82 17.15
N ILE A 230 -6.50 13.60 17.21
CA ILE A 230 -7.15 12.94 16.08
C ILE A 230 -8.41 13.67 15.66
N LYS A 231 -9.23 14.14 16.61
CA LYS A 231 -10.41 14.97 16.32
C LYS A 231 -10.01 16.24 15.56
N ILE A 232 -8.97 16.93 16.00
CA ILE A 232 -8.44 18.12 15.29
C ILE A 232 -8.00 17.76 13.86
N LEU A 233 -7.35 16.61 13.67
CA LEU A 233 -6.92 16.13 12.36
C LEU A 233 -8.09 15.83 11.44
N ILE A 234 -9.14 15.16 11.92
CA ILE A 234 -10.35 14.84 11.14
C ILE A 234 -11.01 16.13 10.67
N VAL A 235 -11.19 17.11 11.57
CA VAL A 235 -11.75 18.43 11.22
C VAL A 235 -10.89 19.13 10.17
N ALA A 236 -9.56 19.17 10.34
CA ALA A 236 -8.66 19.78 9.36
C ALA A 236 -8.70 19.05 8.01
N SER A 237 -8.87 17.72 8.00
CA SER A 237 -9.03 16.92 6.78
C SER A 237 -10.34 17.27 6.07
N SER A 238 -11.47 17.34 6.79
CA SER A 238 -12.76 17.74 6.23
C SER A 238 -12.74 19.16 5.67
N GLU A 239 -12.10 20.11 6.36
CA GLU A 239 -11.95 21.49 5.88
C GLU A 239 -11.14 21.55 4.57
N LEU A 240 -10.07 20.76 4.46
CA LEU A 240 -9.25 20.66 3.25
C LEU A 240 -10.03 20.00 2.10
N GLN A 241 -10.77 18.92 2.37
CA GLN A 241 -11.61 18.28 1.36
C GLN A 241 -12.65 19.26 0.80
N ARG A 242 -13.30 20.07 1.66
CA ARG A 242 -14.23 21.12 1.21
C ARG A 242 -13.56 22.15 0.30
N GLU A 243 -12.34 22.59 0.63
CA GLU A 243 -11.57 23.52 -0.23
C GLU A 243 -11.26 22.92 -1.60
N ILE A 244 -10.80 21.67 -1.64
CA ILE A 244 -10.48 20.96 -2.88
C ILE A 244 -11.72 20.87 -3.78
N VAL A 245 -12.88 20.57 -3.18
CA VAL A 245 -14.14 20.48 -3.92
C VAL A 245 -14.58 21.87 -4.41
N GLU A 246 -14.52 22.88 -3.55
CA GLU A 246 -14.90 24.26 -3.89
C GLU A 246 -14.04 24.84 -5.01
N SER A 247 -12.73 24.61 -4.99
CA SER A 247 -11.82 25.08 -6.03
C SER A 247 -11.86 24.23 -7.31
N GLY A 248 -12.12 22.92 -7.17
CA GLY A 248 -12.03 21.95 -8.27
C GLY A 248 -13.33 21.65 -9.02
N ARG A 249 -14.51 21.94 -8.45
CA ARG A 249 -15.80 21.55 -9.04
C ARG A 249 -16.23 22.41 -10.23
N GLY A 250 -15.74 23.64 -10.34
CA GLY A 250 -16.23 24.59 -11.35
C GLY A 250 -17.75 24.79 -11.25
N ALA A 251 -18.49 24.53 -12.34
CA ALA A 251 -19.95 24.59 -12.37
C ALA A 251 -20.65 23.33 -11.81
N ALA A 252 -19.91 22.25 -11.54
CA ALA A 252 -20.47 21.00 -11.03
C ALA A 252 -20.83 21.11 -9.54
N SER A 253 -21.76 20.27 -9.10
CA SER A 253 -22.08 20.08 -7.69
C SER A 253 -20.95 19.33 -6.95
N PRO A 254 -20.87 19.45 -5.60
CA PRO A 254 -19.94 18.65 -4.80
C PRO A 254 -20.06 17.15 -5.04
N LYS A 255 -21.28 16.63 -5.18
CA LYS A 255 -21.54 15.20 -5.44
C LYS A 255 -20.95 14.74 -6.76
N GLU A 256 -21.18 15.50 -7.82
CA GLU A 256 -20.61 15.21 -9.15
C GLU A 256 -19.08 15.27 -9.13
N PHE A 257 -18.48 16.18 -8.36
CA PHE A 257 -17.04 16.23 -8.21
C PHE A 257 -16.48 14.97 -7.54
N TYR A 258 -17.11 14.49 -6.46
CA TYR A 258 -16.71 13.24 -5.79
C TYR A 258 -16.95 12.01 -6.68
N ALA A 259 -18.04 11.96 -7.43
CA ALA A 259 -18.34 10.89 -8.38
C ALA A 259 -17.28 10.83 -9.50
N LYS A 260 -16.95 11.99 -10.08
CA LYS A 260 -15.92 12.11 -11.14
C LYS A 260 -14.52 11.76 -10.64
N ASN A 261 -14.24 12.00 -9.35
CA ASN A 261 -12.99 11.64 -8.70
C ASN A 261 -13.15 10.37 -7.81
N SER A 262 -13.91 9.38 -8.27
CA SER A 262 -14.31 8.20 -7.49
C SER A 262 -13.17 7.52 -6.73
N ARG A 263 -12.03 7.23 -7.36
CA ARG A 263 -10.86 6.60 -6.69
C ARG A 263 -10.33 7.43 -5.50
N TRP A 264 -10.33 8.75 -5.64
CA TRP A 264 -9.90 9.64 -4.56
C TRP A 264 -10.92 9.63 -3.42
N THR A 265 -12.22 9.69 -3.76
CA THR A 265 -13.32 9.60 -2.80
C THR A 265 -13.33 8.28 -2.03
N GLU A 266 -13.15 7.15 -2.73
CA GLU A 266 -13.03 5.81 -2.12
C GLU A 266 -11.84 5.74 -1.16
N GLY A 267 -10.69 6.30 -1.55
CA GLY A 267 -9.50 6.38 -0.70
C GLY A 267 -9.72 7.23 0.56
N LEU A 268 -10.50 8.31 0.46
CA LEU A 268 -10.88 9.12 1.62
C LEU A 268 -11.81 8.34 2.56
N ILE A 269 -12.83 7.69 2.01
CA ILE A 269 -13.80 6.90 2.78
C ILE A 269 -13.08 5.75 3.50
N SER A 270 -12.22 5.00 2.81
CA SER A 270 -11.53 3.87 3.44
C SER A 270 -10.56 4.31 4.53
N ALA A 271 -9.81 5.40 4.30
CA ALA A 271 -8.91 5.95 5.30
C ALA A 271 -9.66 6.51 6.51
N SER A 272 -10.82 7.17 6.28
CA SER A 272 -11.69 7.64 7.36
C SER A 272 -12.20 6.47 8.22
N LYS A 273 -12.74 5.41 7.59
CA LYS A 273 -13.19 4.20 8.28
C LYS A 273 -12.10 3.57 9.15
N ALA A 274 -10.89 3.48 8.61
CA ALA A 274 -9.75 2.92 9.33
C ALA A 274 -9.42 3.72 10.60
N VAL A 275 -9.54 5.06 10.55
CA VAL A 275 -9.36 5.92 11.74
C VAL A 275 -10.45 5.66 12.79
N GLY A 276 -11.71 5.54 12.38
CA GLY A 276 -12.82 5.24 13.30
C GLY A 276 -12.68 3.87 13.98
N TRP A 277 -12.29 2.86 13.21
CA TRP A 277 -11.98 1.53 13.75
C TRP A 277 -10.79 1.56 14.71
N GLY A 278 -9.69 2.22 14.32
CA GLY A 278 -8.51 2.39 15.17
C GLY A 278 -8.85 3.09 16.49
N ALA A 279 -9.77 4.05 16.47
CA ALA A 279 -10.24 4.73 17.69
C ALA A 279 -10.95 3.77 18.66
N THR A 280 -11.81 2.91 18.12
CA THR A 280 -12.51 1.88 18.92
C THR A 280 -11.51 0.88 19.51
N MET A 281 -10.57 0.39 18.70
CA MET A 281 -9.54 -0.56 19.15
C MET A 281 -8.63 0.02 20.24
N LEU A 282 -8.23 1.29 20.13
CA LEU A 282 -7.43 1.92 21.18
C LEU A 282 -8.17 1.95 22.52
N VAL A 283 -9.46 2.30 22.51
CA VAL A 283 -10.26 2.36 23.73
C VAL A 283 -10.47 0.98 24.35
N GLU A 284 -10.73 -0.04 23.53
CA GLU A 284 -10.84 -1.42 24.01
C GLU A 284 -9.54 -1.91 24.62
N ALA A 285 -8.39 -1.63 23.99
CA ALA A 285 -7.09 -1.99 24.54
C ALA A 285 -6.81 -1.25 25.87
N ALA A 286 -7.13 0.05 25.95
CA ALA A 286 -6.97 0.84 27.16
C ALA A 286 -7.87 0.33 28.30
N ASP A 287 -9.12 -0.02 28.01
CA ASP A 287 -10.08 -0.59 28.97
C ASP A 287 -9.55 -1.90 29.58
N LYS A 288 -9.07 -2.82 28.74
CA LYS A 288 -8.47 -4.08 29.21
C LYS A 288 -7.25 -3.83 30.09
N VAL A 289 -6.37 -2.90 29.72
CA VAL A 289 -5.16 -2.56 30.49
C VAL A 289 -5.54 -2.01 31.87
N VAL A 290 -6.52 -1.11 31.95
CA VAL A 290 -6.98 -0.52 33.22
C VAL A 290 -7.63 -1.56 34.13
N GLN A 291 -8.41 -2.49 33.55
CA GLN A 291 -9.02 -3.59 34.28
C GLN A 291 -7.99 -4.62 34.79
N GLY A 292 -6.80 -4.67 34.18
CA GLY A 292 -5.72 -5.61 34.53
C GLY A 292 -5.74 -6.92 33.73
N ASP A 293 -6.69 -7.07 32.81
CA ASP A 293 -6.83 -8.24 31.92
C ASP A 293 -6.16 -8.04 30.55
N GLY A 294 -5.64 -6.84 30.30
CA GLY A 294 -5.02 -6.43 29.04
C GLY A 294 -3.49 -6.40 29.07
N LYS A 295 -2.89 -6.49 27.89
CA LYS A 295 -1.45 -6.37 27.69
C LYS A 295 -1.07 -4.93 27.34
N PHE A 296 -0.07 -4.38 28.02
CA PHE A 296 0.46 -3.05 27.72
C PHE A 296 0.98 -2.95 26.28
N GLU A 297 1.50 -4.03 25.73
CA GLU A 297 1.97 -4.12 24.35
C GLU A 297 0.82 -4.00 23.34
N GLU A 298 -0.36 -4.55 23.64
CA GLU A 298 -1.56 -4.42 22.78
C GLU A 298 -1.96 -2.94 22.67
N LEU A 299 -1.94 -2.20 23.78
CA LEU A 299 -2.20 -0.76 23.78
C LEU A 299 -1.17 0.04 22.96
N VAL A 300 0.11 -0.33 23.04
CA VAL A 300 1.17 0.27 22.20
C VAL A 300 0.92 0.01 20.72
N VAL A 301 0.54 -1.21 20.34
CA VAL A 301 0.24 -1.57 18.96
C VAL A 301 -0.97 -0.78 18.44
N CYS A 302 -2.09 -0.77 19.18
CA CYS A 302 -3.27 0.00 18.80
C CYS A 302 -2.97 1.50 18.64
N SER A 303 -2.07 2.05 19.48
CA SER A 303 -1.60 3.44 19.37
C SER A 303 -0.84 3.69 18.06
N HIS A 304 -0.02 2.75 17.61
CA HIS A 304 0.67 2.86 16.33
C HIS A 304 -0.28 2.66 15.13
N GLU A 305 -1.25 1.76 15.23
CA GLU A 305 -2.21 1.49 14.16
C GLU A 305 -3.14 2.69 13.89
N ILE A 306 -3.64 3.33 14.94
CA ILE A 306 -4.47 4.53 14.79
C ILE A 306 -3.64 5.70 14.21
N ALA A 307 -2.37 5.87 14.62
CA ALA A 307 -1.48 6.87 14.04
C ALA A 307 -1.22 6.59 12.55
N ALA A 308 -0.96 5.34 12.18
CA ALA A 308 -0.80 4.94 10.77
C ALA A 308 -2.07 5.22 9.95
N SER A 309 -3.25 4.91 10.50
CA SER A 309 -4.54 5.18 9.85
C SER A 309 -4.76 6.68 9.64
N THR A 310 -4.39 7.53 10.62
CA THR A 310 -4.48 8.99 10.45
C THR A 310 -3.48 9.51 9.41
N ALA A 311 -2.29 8.92 9.30
CA ALA A 311 -1.33 9.24 8.25
C ALA A 311 -1.85 8.85 6.85
N GLN A 312 -2.55 7.72 6.74
CA GLN A 312 -3.25 7.34 5.52
C GLN A 312 -4.35 8.36 5.15
N LEU A 313 -5.13 8.84 6.11
CA LEU A 313 -6.14 9.88 5.87
C LEU A 313 -5.51 11.19 5.39
N VAL A 314 -4.38 11.60 5.95
CA VAL A 314 -3.61 12.77 5.49
C VAL A 314 -3.09 12.55 4.07
N ALA A 315 -2.58 11.35 3.77
CA ALA A 315 -2.08 10.99 2.45
C ALA A 315 -3.20 10.97 1.40
N ALA A 316 -4.40 10.48 1.74
CA ALA A 316 -5.57 10.52 0.87
C ALA A 316 -6.06 11.96 0.65
N SER A 317 -6.07 12.78 1.71
CA SER A 317 -6.51 14.18 1.65
C SER A 317 -5.60 15.07 0.80
N LYS A 318 -4.29 14.83 0.78
CA LYS A 318 -3.32 15.67 0.05
C LYS A 318 -3.28 15.42 -1.47
N VAL A 319 -3.81 14.30 -1.98
CA VAL A 319 -3.67 13.90 -3.40
C VAL A 319 -4.14 14.98 -4.37
N LYS A 320 -5.21 15.69 -4.01
CA LYS A 320 -5.86 16.73 -4.81
C LYS A 320 -5.69 18.14 -4.22
N ALA A 321 -4.90 18.28 -3.15
CA ALA A 321 -4.68 19.56 -2.48
C ALA A 321 -3.69 20.44 -3.25
N GLU A 322 -3.91 21.75 -3.24
CA GLU A 322 -2.93 22.71 -3.73
C GLU A 322 -1.72 22.79 -2.78
N ARG A 323 -0.51 22.90 -3.35
CA ARG A 323 0.74 22.88 -2.58
C ARG A 323 0.88 24.03 -1.57
N ASN A 324 0.23 25.16 -1.84
CA ASN A 324 0.28 26.36 -1.00
C ASN A 324 -1.01 26.56 -0.17
N SER A 325 -1.85 25.54 -0.05
CA SER A 325 -3.08 25.61 0.75
C SER A 325 -2.75 25.80 2.24
N GLY A 326 -3.35 26.81 2.86
CA GLY A 326 -3.29 27.01 4.31
C GLY A 326 -3.96 25.86 5.09
N LYS A 327 -5.00 25.24 4.52
CA LYS A 327 -5.68 24.08 5.12
C LYS A 327 -4.81 22.83 5.05
N LEU A 328 -4.04 22.65 3.97
CA LEU A 328 -3.04 21.58 3.90
C LEU A 328 -1.97 21.74 4.99
N ALA A 329 -1.47 22.97 5.21
CA ALA A 329 -0.51 23.24 6.28
C ALA A 329 -1.09 22.95 7.67
N ARG A 330 -2.37 23.31 7.91
CA ARG A 330 -3.09 22.99 9.14
C ARG A 330 -3.23 21.48 9.35
N LEU A 331 -3.59 20.73 8.31
CA LEU A 331 -3.69 19.27 8.36
C LEU A 331 -2.34 18.61 8.67
N GLN A 332 -1.25 19.09 8.06
CA GLN A 332 0.11 18.60 8.36
C GLN A 332 0.52 18.90 9.80
N HIS A 333 0.14 20.07 10.33
CA HIS A 333 0.38 20.39 11.74
C HIS A 333 -0.41 19.46 12.67
N ALA A 334 -1.69 19.21 12.39
CA ALA A 334 -2.50 18.27 13.15
C ALA A 334 -1.92 16.84 13.13
N SER A 335 -1.41 16.39 11.98
CA SER A 335 -0.73 15.09 11.84
C SER A 335 0.51 14.96 12.72
N ARG A 336 1.31 16.02 12.87
CA ARG A 336 2.41 16.04 13.83
C ARG A 336 1.92 15.94 15.28
N GLY A 337 0.85 16.65 15.62
CA GLY A 337 0.22 16.56 16.94
C GLY A 337 -0.24 15.13 17.29
N VAL A 338 -0.79 14.39 16.32
CA VAL A 338 -1.17 12.98 16.51
C VAL A 338 0.07 12.11 16.76
N ASN A 339 1.16 12.30 16.00
CA ASN A 339 2.40 11.54 16.22
C ASN A 339 3.01 11.81 17.60
N GLU A 340 3.02 13.07 18.03
CA GLU A 340 3.51 13.47 19.36
C GLU A 340 2.64 12.87 20.48
N ALA A 341 1.31 12.92 20.35
CA ALA A 341 0.40 12.31 21.31
C ALA A 341 0.55 10.78 21.36
N THR A 342 0.73 10.13 20.20
CA THR A 342 1.01 8.70 20.11
C THR A 342 2.29 8.34 20.84
N ALA A 343 3.36 9.12 20.65
CA ALA A 343 4.62 8.92 21.37
C ALA A 343 4.44 9.07 22.89
N ARG A 344 3.60 10.01 23.35
CA ARG A 344 3.25 10.15 24.78
C ARG A 344 2.49 8.95 25.32
N VAL A 345 1.55 8.37 24.56
CA VAL A 345 0.85 7.13 24.96
C VAL A 345 1.84 5.99 25.12
N VAL A 346 2.72 5.78 24.13
CA VAL A 346 3.73 4.71 24.18
C VAL A 346 4.68 4.90 25.37
N ALA A 347 5.15 6.13 25.61
CA ALA A 347 6.01 6.43 26.74
C ALA A 347 5.32 6.19 28.09
N SER A 348 4.06 6.64 28.23
CA SER A 348 3.25 6.46 29.45
C SER A 348 2.97 4.99 29.72
N THR A 349 2.65 4.22 28.67
CA THR A 349 2.37 2.79 28.73
C THR A 349 3.61 1.99 29.13
N LYS A 350 4.77 2.28 28.53
CA LYS A 350 6.05 1.63 28.89
C LYS A 350 6.50 1.97 30.30
N THR A 351 6.38 3.23 30.70
CA THR A 351 6.71 3.65 32.08
C THR A 351 5.79 2.97 33.08
N GLY A 352 4.50 2.88 32.76
CA GLY A 352 3.51 2.19 33.58
C GLY A 352 3.80 0.70 33.77
N MET A 353 4.20 0.02 32.70
CA MET A 353 4.62 -1.38 32.73
C MET A 353 5.77 -1.59 33.72
N SER A 354 6.86 -0.80 33.61
CA SER A 354 8.00 -0.92 34.53
C SER A 354 7.63 -0.60 35.99
N GLN A 355 6.78 0.40 36.24
CA GLN A 355 6.35 0.75 37.60
C GLN A 355 5.52 -0.36 38.26
N ILE A 356 4.68 -1.07 37.50
CA ILE A 356 3.87 -2.19 38.01
C ILE A 356 4.76 -3.42 38.27
N GLU A 357 5.70 -3.72 37.37
CA GLU A 357 6.65 -4.83 37.54
C GLU A 357 7.57 -4.63 38.76
N GLU A 358 8.12 -3.44 38.95
CA GLU A 358 8.97 -3.11 40.10
C GLU A 358 8.20 -3.18 41.42
N SER A 359 6.94 -2.74 41.44
CA SER A 359 6.06 -2.81 42.62
C SER A 359 5.69 -4.24 43.00
N GLY A 360 5.44 -5.10 42.00
CA GLY A 360 5.20 -6.54 42.21
C GLY A 360 6.43 -7.25 42.77
N ALA A 361 7.62 -6.90 42.28
CA ALA A 361 8.89 -7.45 42.74
C ALA A 361 9.24 -7.02 44.18
N MET A 362 8.97 -5.76 44.56
CA MET A 362 9.18 -5.29 45.93
C MET A 362 8.27 -6.01 46.94
N ASN A 363 6.97 -6.17 46.64
CA ASN A 363 6.02 -6.85 47.53
C ASN A 363 6.41 -8.32 47.82
N PHE A 364 6.91 -9.05 46.82
CA PHE A 364 7.37 -10.43 47.04
C PHE A 364 8.64 -10.48 47.92
N LYS A 365 9.57 -9.54 47.70
CA LYS A 365 10.82 -9.48 48.45
C LYS A 365 10.60 -9.06 49.90
N ASP A 366 9.72 -8.11 50.16
CA ASP A 366 9.36 -7.68 51.51
C ASP A 366 8.60 -8.77 52.27
N MET A 367 7.68 -9.49 51.62
CA MET A 367 7.00 -10.64 52.25
C MET A 367 7.99 -11.77 52.58
N THR A 368 8.93 -12.06 51.68
CA THR A 368 9.96 -13.09 51.91
C THR A 368 10.94 -12.71 53.02
N MET A 369 11.37 -11.44 53.07
CA MET A 369 12.22 -10.92 54.14
C MET A 369 11.49 -10.91 55.49
N THR A 370 10.21 -10.54 55.53
CA THR A 370 9.37 -10.59 56.74
C THR A 370 9.21 -12.03 57.25
N LEU A 371 8.95 -12.99 56.35
CA LEU A 371 8.87 -14.41 56.70
C LEU A 371 10.20 -14.93 57.26
N THR A 372 11.32 -14.53 56.65
CA THR A 372 12.67 -14.91 57.09
C THR A 372 12.97 -14.33 58.48
N GLN A 373 12.63 -13.06 58.72
CA GLN A 373 12.76 -12.42 60.03
C GLN A 373 11.86 -13.07 61.10
N ALA A 374 10.65 -13.47 60.74
CA ALA A 374 9.74 -14.19 61.64
C ALA A 374 10.31 -15.56 62.03
N LYS A 375 10.84 -16.33 61.07
CA LYS A 375 11.51 -17.62 61.34
C LYS A 375 12.76 -17.47 62.19
N LEU A 376 13.56 -16.42 61.95
CA LEU A 376 14.75 -16.12 62.77
C LEU A 376 14.38 -15.82 64.22
N ARG A 377 13.29 -15.07 64.44
CA ARG A 377 12.76 -14.82 65.79
C ARG A 377 12.24 -16.10 66.44
N GLU A 378 11.50 -16.93 65.72
CA GLU A 378 10.98 -18.19 66.25
C GLU A 378 12.11 -19.15 66.67
N MET A 379 13.15 -19.27 65.83
CA MET A 379 14.34 -20.06 66.14
C MET A 379 15.06 -19.53 67.39
N ASN A 380 15.24 -18.20 67.51
CA ASN A 380 15.86 -17.59 68.69
C ASN A 380 15.02 -17.76 69.96
N CYS A 381 13.69 -17.76 69.86
CA CYS A 381 12.80 -18.03 71.00
C CYS A 381 12.86 -19.50 71.44
N GLN A 382 13.03 -20.45 70.52
CA GLN A 382 13.20 -21.87 70.86
C GLN A 382 14.53 -22.13 71.57
N VAL A 383 15.62 -21.46 71.16
CA VAL A 383 16.93 -21.58 71.83
C VAL A 383 16.86 -21.07 73.28
N LEU A 384 16.15 -19.97 73.53
CA LEU A 384 15.97 -19.41 74.88
C LEU A 384 15.09 -20.25 75.83
N LEU A 385 14.36 -21.24 75.32
CA LEU A 385 13.51 -22.14 76.12
C LEU A 385 14.18 -23.50 76.40
N CYS A 386 15.36 -23.75 75.82
CA CYS A 386 16.12 -24.99 75.99
C CYS A 386 17.40 -24.85 76.83
N ASP A 387 17.68 -23.64 77.34
CA ASP A 387 18.61 -23.37 78.44
C ASP A 387 17.81 -23.16 79.74
#